data_AF-A0A957PC65-F1
#
_entry.id   AF-A0A957PC65-F1
#
_cell.length_a   1.000
_cell.length_b   1.000
_cell.length_c   1.000
_cell.angle_alpha   90.00
_cell.angle_beta   90.00
_cell.angle_gamma   90.00
#
_symmetry.space_group_name_H-M   'P 1'
#
loop_
_entity.id
_entity.type
_entity.pdbx_description
1 polymer ?
#
loop_
_entity_poly.entity_id
_entity_poly.type
_entity_poly.pdbx_seq_one_letter_code
_entity_poly.pdbx_strand_id
1 'polypeptide(L)'
;MSQETLSQPVVSLSTRQPQKKSSLFAGDTRLGWLLVTPALLVVLGMVGYPFLEAIRISFTDRMVGRGPGQFVGLANYEYIIGWPDFTEMVVRTVLITIVAVGLKTVIGLILATSLNQDFRGRDVLRGIFMLPWILPTYIIV
;
A
#
# COMPACT_ATOMS: atom_id res chain seq x y z
N MET A 1 46.09 57.03 -12.23
CA MET A 1 44.84 57.73 -11.87
C MET A 1 43.78 57.22 -12.85
N SER A 2 43.18 56.03 -12.73
CA SER A 2 42.72 55.25 -11.56
C SER A 2 41.68 55.99 -10.73
N GLN A 3 40.51 55.37 -10.52
CA GLN A 3 39.33 55.78 -9.71
C GLN A 3 38.31 56.66 -10.50
N GLU A 4 37.00 56.40 -10.66
CA GLU A 4 35.96 55.48 -10.16
C GLU A 4 34.82 55.52 -11.23
N THR A 5 34.51 54.49 -12.01
CA THR A 5 33.74 53.29 -11.66
C THR A 5 32.33 53.57 -11.09
N LEU A 6 31.34 53.54 -11.98
CA LEU A 6 30.01 52.93 -11.79
C LEU A 6 29.11 53.47 -10.65
N SER A 7 28.41 54.58 -10.90
CA SER A 7 27.18 54.95 -10.20
C SER A 7 25.99 54.13 -10.71
N GLN A 8 26.02 52.80 -10.51
CA GLN A 8 24.79 52.02 -10.56
C GLN A 8 24.08 52.19 -9.20
N PRO A 9 22.78 52.53 -9.16
CA PRO A 9 22.02 52.33 -7.95
C PRO A 9 22.03 50.83 -7.69
N VAL A 10 22.79 50.42 -6.69
CA VAL A 10 22.80 49.05 -6.18
C VAL A 10 21.36 48.76 -5.83
N VAL A 11 20.69 47.97 -6.68
CA VAL A 11 19.42 47.34 -6.36
C VAL A 11 19.67 46.63 -5.05
N SER A 12 19.20 47.22 -3.96
CA SER A 12 19.25 46.62 -2.65
C SER A 12 18.46 45.32 -2.77
N LEU A 13 19.17 44.23 -2.98
CA LEU A 13 18.63 42.89 -2.89
C LEU A 13 18.09 42.80 -1.46
N SER A 14 16.79 43.06 -1.34
CA SER A 14 16.01 42.78 -0.14
C SER A 14 16.29 41.33 0.18
N THR A 15 17.22 41.14 1.11
CA THR A 15 17.66 39.86 1.61
C THR A 15 16.44 39.35 2.34
N ARG A 16 15.62 38.58 1.63
CA ARG A 16 14.42 37.95 2.16
C ARG A 16 14.94 36.99 3.22
N GLN A 17 14.96 37.47 4.47
CA GLN A 17 15.32 36.67 5.63
C GLN A 17 14.56 35.35 5.53
N PRO A 18 15.22 34.20 5.75
CA PRO A 18 14.52 32.93 5.76
C PRO A 18 13.52 32.98 6.91
N GLN A 19 12.25 33.13 6.57
CA GLN A 19 11.11 33.00 7.46
C GLN A 19 11.28 31.64 8.16
N LYS A 20 11.70 31.70 9.43
CA LYS A 20 11.88 30.57 10.33
C LYS A 20 10.48 29.99 10.55
N LYS A 21 10.04 29.11 9.65
CA LYS A 21 8.77 28.40 9.77
C LYS A 21 8.77 27.71 11.13
N SER A 22 7.93 28.20 12.02
CA SER A 22 7.67 27.64 13.34
C SER A 22 7.43 26.15 13.20
N SER A 23 8.40 25.37 13.67
CA SER A 23 8.31 23.92 13.64
C SER A 23 7.39 23.44 14.77
N LEU A 24 6.08 23.61 14.57
CA LEU A 24 5.06 22.92 15.37
C LEU A 24 5.17 21.38 15.23
N PHE A 25 6.03 20.89 14.34
CA PHE A 25 6.24 19.48 14.03
C PHE A 25 7.70 19.01 14.05
N ALA A 26 8.67 19.82 14.50
CA ALA A 26 10.04 19.34 14.65
C ALA A 26 10.30 18.97 16.12
N GLY A 27 10.31 17.68 16.42
CA GLY A 27 10.97 17.15 17.62
C GLY A 27 10.19 16.09 18.38
N ASP A 28 8.86 16.16 18.43
CA ASP A 28 8.10 15.29 19.32
C ASP A 28 7.61 14.03 18.59
N THR A 29 8.54 13.10 18.34
CA THR A 29 8.21 11.71 17.94
C THR A 29 7.12 11.12 18.85
N ARG A 30 7.10 11.52 20.13
CA ARG A 30 6.04 11.16 21.10
C ARG A 30 4.66 11.67 20.72
N LEU A 31 4.52 12.93 20.28
CA LEU A 31 3.26 13.49 19.78
C LEU A 31 2.84 12.81 18.47
N GLY A 32 3.80 12.51 17.59
CA GLY A 32 3.56 11.74 16.37
C GLY A 32 2.99 10.34 16.66
N TRP A 33 3.61 9.60 17.58
CA TRP A 33 3.09 8.30 18.03
C TRP A 33 1.71 8.45 18.68
N LEU A 34 1.51 9.41 19.59
CA LEU A 34 0.24 9.60 20.30
C LEU A 34 -0.93 9.91 19.35
N LEU A 35 -0.69 10.60 18.23
CA LEU A 35 -1.69 10.85 17.19
C LEU A 35 -1.94 9.62 16.30
N VAL A 36 -0.92 8.80 16.03
CA VAL A 36 -1.04 7.58 15.20
C VAL A 36 -1.63 6.41 16.00
N THR A 37 -1.33 6.30 17.29
CA THR A 37 -1.77 5.21 18.18
C THR A 37 -3.28 4.95 18.14
N PRO A 38 -4.19 5.93 18.24
CA PRO A 38 -5.63 5.65 18.20
C PRO A 38 -6.08 5.08 16.84
N ALA A 39 -5.56 5.61 15.74
CA ALA A 39 -5.85 5.08 14.41
C ALA A 39 -5.31 3.65 14.25
N LEU A 40 -4.09 3.40 14.73
CA LEU A 40 -3.46 2.08 14.66
C LEU A 40 -4.22 1.05 15.53
N LEU A 41 -4.64 1.43 16.73
CA LEU A 41 -5.44 0.58 17.61
C LEU A 41 -6.78 0.20 17.00
N VAL A 42 -7.46 1.15 16.34
CA VAL A 42 -8.71 0.86 15.63
C VAL A 42 -8.48 -0.12 14.49
N VAL A 43 -7.46 0.09 13.65
CA VAL A 43 -7.13 -0.81 12.53
C VAL A 43 -6.75 -2.21 13.05
N LEU A 44 -5.89 -2.29 14.06
CA LEU A 44 -5.48 -3.56 14.67
C LEU A 44 -6.65 -4.26 15.36
N GLY A 45 -7.53 -3.53 16.04
CA GLY A 45 -8.72 -4.11 16.63
C GLY A 45 -9.65 -4.67 15.56
N MET A 46 -9.89 -3.89 14.50
CA MET A 46 -10.85 -4.25 13.45
C MET A 46 -10.36 -5.37 12.53
N VAL A 47 -9.05 -5.45 12.24
CA VAL A 47 -8.46 -6.52 11.42
C VAL A 47 -7.95 -7.69 12.27
N GLY A 48 -7.28 -7.37 13.38
CA GLY A 48 -6.66 -8.36 14.25
C GLY A 48 -7.68 -9.20 15.01
N TYR A 49 -8.78 -8.62 15.50
CA TYR A 49 -9.83 -9.38 16.18
C TYR A 49 -10.44 -10.49 15.30
N PRO A 50 -11.00 -10.20 14.10
CA PRO A 50 -11.56 -11.26 13.27
C PRO A 50 -10.49 -12.23 12.75
N PHE A 51 -9.25 -11.78 12.58
CA PHE A 51 -8.14 -12.67 12.21
C PHE A 51 -7.82 -13.69 13.33
N LEU A 52 -7.71 -13.24 14.58
CA LEU A 52 -7.50 -14.11 15.74
C LEU A 52 -8.67 -15.07 15.94
N GLU A 53 -9.90 -14.59 15.78
CA GLU A 53 -11.08 -15.45 15.88
C GLU A 53 -11.15 -16.46 14.72
N ALA A 54 -10.74 -16.08 13.51
CA ALA A 54 -10.63 -17.01 12.38
C ALA A 54 -9.62 -18.12 12.65
N ILE A 55 -8.47 -17.80 13.26
CA ILE A 55 -7.49 -18.79 13.70
C ILE A 55 -8.11 -19.70 14.78
N ARG A 56 -8.77 -19.14 15.79
CA ARG A 56 -9.40 -19.96 16.84
C ARG A 56 -10.48 -20.89 16.27
N ILE A 57 -11.28 -20.40 15.32
CA ILE A 57 -12.31 -21.18 14.64
C ILE A 57 -11.68 -22.27 13.75
N SER A 58 -10.51 -22.05 13.13
CA SER A 58 -9.87 -23.06 12.28
C SER A 58 -9.44 -24.34 13.03
N PHE A 59 -9.25 -24.27 14.35
CA PHE A 59 -9.01 -25.44 15.21
C PHE A 59 -10.29 -26.06 15.80
N THR A 60 -11.45 -25.56 15.42
CA THR A 60 -12.76 -25.96 15.96
C THR A 60 -13.64 -26.52 14.83
N ASP A 61 -14.47 -27.53 15.09
CA ASP A 61 -15.49 -28.02 14.16
C ASP A 61 -16.75 -27.14 14.27
N ARG A 62 -16.60 -25.85 13.96
CA ARG A 62 -17.69 -24.88 14.05
C ARG A 62 -18.35 -24.73 12.68
N MET A 63 -19.46 -25.43 12.46
CA MET A 63 -20.31 -25.24 11.28
C MET A 63 -21.34 -24.12 11.50
N VAL A 64 -21.53 -23.29 10.48
CA VAL A 64 -22.58 -22.26 10.47
C VAL A 64 -23.95 -22.94 10.61
N GLY A 65 -24.70 -22.59 11.66
CA GLY A 65 -26.03 -23.16 11.92
C GLY A 65 -26.07 -24.46 12.72
N ARG A 66 -24.93 -25.04 13.13
CA ARG A 66 -24.87 -26.24 13.99
C ARG A 66 -24.12 -25.96 15.30
N GLY A 67 -24.81 -25.38 16.28
CA GLY A 67 -24.40 -25.35 17.70
C GLY A 67 -23.01 -24.76 18.01
N PRO A 68 -22.56 -24.86 19.28
CA PRO A 68 -21.18 -24.52 19.64
C PRO A 68 -20.23 -25.62 19.12
N GLY A 69 -19.32 -25.26 18.21
CA GLY A 69 -18.31 -26.18 17.67
C GLY A 69 -17.33 -26.68 18.74
N GLN A 70 -16.87 -27.92 18.59
CA GLN A 70 -15.91 -28.55 19.50
C GLN A 70 -14.47 -28.32 19.03
N PHE A 71 -13.52 -28.22 19.97
CA PHE A 71 -12.10 -28.10 19.63
C PHE A 71 -11.58 -29.43 19.09
N VAL A 72 -11.15 -29.43 17.82
CA VAL A 72 -10.68 -30.63 17.09
C VAL A 72 -9.18 -30.59 16.78
N GLY A 73 -8.48 -29.56 17.26
CA GLY A 73 -7.03 -29.42 17.03
C GLY A 73 -6.71 -29.31 15.54
N LEU A 74 -5.79 -30.16 15.05
CA LEU A 74 -5.29 -30.12 13.66
C LEU A 74 -6.10 -30.96 12.67
N ALA A 75 -7.19 -31.62 13.10
CA ALA A 75 -7.96 -32.52 12.25
C ALA A 75 -8.47 -31.85 10.96
N ASN A 76 -8.85 -30.56 11.04
CA ASN A 76 -9.28 -29.78 9.87
C ASN A 76 -8.18 -29.64 8.81
N TYR A 77 -6.91 -29.52 9.23
CA TYR A 77 -5.79 -29.36 8.31
C TYR A 77 -5.42 -30.70 7.65
N GLU A 78 -5.39 -31.79 8.41
CA GLU A 78 -5.16 -33.14 7.87
C GLU A 78 -6.24 -33.53 6.85
N TYR A 79 -7.50 -33.21 7.14
CA TYR A 79 -8.62 -33.45 6.24
C TYR A 79 -8.44 -32.73 4.90
N ILE A 80 -8.06 -31.45 4.92
CA ILE A 80 -7.87 -30.63 3.70
C ILE A 80 -6.65 -31.10 2.92
N ILE A 81 -5.55 -31.45 3.57
CA ILE A 81 -4.33 -31.91 2.88
C ILE A 81 -4.56 -33.28 2.21
N GLY A 82 -5.38 -34.14 2.82
CA GLY A 82 -5.78 -35.42 2.24
C GLY A 82 -6.81 -35.33 1.12
N TRP A 83 -7.36 -34.15 0.81
CA TRP A 83 -8.33 -34.00 -0.26
C TRP A 83 -7.69 -34.21 -1.65
N PRO A 84 -8.34 -34.98 -2.56
CA PRO A 84 -7.78 -35.33 -3.86
C PRO A 84 -7.29 -34.13 -4.69
N ASP A 85 -8.03 -33.02 -4.64
CA ASP A 85 -7.80 -31.87 -5.50
C ASP A 85 -6.97 -30.77 -4.81
N PHE A 86 -6.68 -30.88 -3.52
CA PHE A 86 -6.07 -29.79 -2.74
C PHE A 86 -4.72 -29.36 -3.31
N THR A 87 -3.84 -30.33 -3.58
CA THR A 87 -2.50 -30.06 -4.11
C THR A 87 -2.55 -29.42 -5.50
N GLU A 88 -3.45 -29.90 -6.36
CA GLU A 88 -3.64 -29.34 -7.69
C GLU A 88 -4.18 -27.91 -7.63
N MET A 89 -5.14 -27.63 -6.76
CA MET A 89 -5.68 -26.28 -6.56
C MET A 89 -4.61 -25.30 -6.04
N VAL A 90 -3.77 -25.74 -5.10
CA VAL A 90 -2.66 -24.93 -4.58
C VAL A 90 -1.66 -24.61 -5.69
N VAL A 91 -1.23 -25.62 -6.45
CA VAL A 91 -0.26 -25.43 -7.55
C VAL A 91 -0.83 -24.51 -8.63
N ARG A 92 -2.09 -24.70 -9.04
CA ARG A 92 -2.75 -23.83 -10.03
C ARG A 92 -2.82 -22.37 -9.56
N THR A 93 -3.20 -22.15 -8.30
CA THR A 93 -3.28 -20.80 -7.70
C THR A 93 -1.92 -20.12 -7.66
N VAL A 94 -0.89 -20.84 -7.20
CA VAL A 94 0.48 -20.33 -7.12
C VAL A 94 1.03 -20.01 -8.51
N LEU A 95 0.83 -20.92 -9.47
CA LEU A 95 1.29 -20.73 -10.86
C LEU A 95 0.64 -19.49 -11.49
N ILE A 96 -0.68 -19.36 -11.39
CA ILE A 96 -1.41 -18.20 -11.91
C ILE A 96 -0.92 -16.91 -11.22
N THR A 97 -0.70 -16.95 -9.90
CA THR A 97 -0.22 -15.77 -9.16
C THR A 97 1.16 -15.34 -9.62
N ILE A 98 2.11 -16.28 -9.72
CA ILE A 98 3.48 -15.98 -10.15
C ILE A 98 3.50 -15.43 -11.57
N VAL A 99 2.81 -16.09 -12.50
CA VAL A 99 2.75 -15.66 -13.90
C VAL A 99 2.06 -14.30 -14.02
N ALA A 100 0.91 -14.11 -13.36
CA ALA A 100 0.16 -12.87 -13.43
C ALA A 100 0.91 -11.70 -12.79
N VAL A 101 1.47 -11.86 -11.59
CA VAL A 101 2.23 -10.81 -10.90
C VAL A 101 3.53 -10.53 -11.64
N GLY A 102 4.25 -11.56 -12.09
CA GLY A 102 5.46 -11.41 -12.88
C GLY A 102 5.21 -10.61 -14.16
N LEU A 103 4.21 -11.01 -14.94
CA LEU A 103 3.85 -10.33 -16.18
C LEU A 103 3.38 -8.88 -15.93
N LYS A 104 2.51 -8.66 -14.94
CA LYS A 104 2.06 -7.30 -14.54
C LYS A 104 3.23 -6.41 -14.12
N THR A 105 4.19 -6.96 -13.38
CA THR A 105 5.37 -6.22 -12.91
C THR A 105 6.29 -5.87 -14.08
N VAL A 106 6.57 -6.81 -14.99
CA VAL A 106 7.43 -6.56 -16.16
C VAL A 106 6.79 -5.53 -17.08
N ILE A 107 5.53 -5.71 -17.45
CA ILE A 107 4.79 -4.75 -18.30
C ILE A 107 4.72 -3.38 -17.61
N GLY A 108 4.36 -3.36 -16.32
CA GLY A 108 4.29 -2.14 -15.52
C GLY A 108 5.62 -1.40 -15.46
N LEU A 109 6.74 -2.12 -15.32
CA LEU A 109 8.08 -1.55 -15.27
C LEU A 109 8.52 -0.99 -16.64
N ILE A 110 8.24 -1.70 -17.74
CA ILE A 110 8.50 -1.22 -19.10
C ILE A 110 7.72 0.07 -19.35
N LEU A 111 6.42 0.07 -19.03
CA LEU A 111 5.56 1.24 -19.17
C LEU A 111 6.03 2.38 -18.26
N ALA A 112 6.34 2.11 -16.99
CA ALA A 112 6.83 3.13 -16.06
C ALA A 112 8.13 3.78 -16.54
N THR A 113 9.06 2.99 -17.06
CA THR A 113 10.35 3.49 -17.57
C THR A 113 10.17 4.28 -18.87
N SER A 114 9.28 3.84 -19.76
CA SER A 114 8.91 4.58 -20.97
C SER A 114 8.23 5.91 -20.63
N LEU A 115 7.30 5.89 -19.67
CA LEU A 115 6.63 7.07 -19.11
C LEU A 115 7.53 7.94 -18.24
N ASN A 116 8.76 7.52 -17.95
CA ASN A 116 9.72 8.33 -17.23
C ASN A 116 10.48 9.32 -18.14
N GLN A 117 10.42 9.14 -19.46
CA GLN A 117 11.10 9.99 -20.45
C GLN A 117 10.26 11.19 -20.88
N ASP A 118 10.89 12.34 -21.13
CA ASP A 118 10.21 13.60 -21.45
C ASP A 118 9.61 13.58 -22.86
N PHE A 119 8.36 13.11 -22.98
CA PHE A 119 7.58 13.17 -24.21
C PHE A 119 6.27 13.95 -24.04
N ARG A 120 5.82 14.58 -25.13
CA ARG A 120 4.55 15.31 -25.19
C ARG A 120 3.40 14.29 -25.15
N GLY A 121 2.60 14.30 -24.08
CA GLY A 121 1.46 13.38 -23.87
C GLY A 121 1.54 12.48 -22.63
N ARG A 122 2.62 12.54 -21.86
CA ARG A 122 2.85 11.71 -20.65
C ARG A 122 1.74 11.82 -19.61
N ASP A 123 1.23 13.03 -19.37
CA ASP A 123 0.22 13.27 -18.34
C ASP A 123 -1.13 12.64 -18.69
N VAL A 124 -1.50 12.62 -19.98
CA VAL A 124 -2.72 11.96 -20.46
C VAL A 124 -2.61 10.45 -20.30
N LEU A 125 -1.47 9.85 -20.69
CA LEU A 125 -1.24 8.42 -20.53
C LEU A 125 -1.27 7.99 -19.05
N ARG A 126 -0.64 8.77 -18.16
CA ARG A 126 -0.69 8.52 -16.71
C ARG A 126 -2.13 8.57 -16.18
N GLY A 127 -2.95 9.51 -16.67
CA GLY A 127 -4.38 9.58 -16.33
C GLY A 127 -5.17 8.35 -16.77
N ILE A 128 -4.95 7.88 -18.00
CA ILE A 128 -5.62 6.67 -18.53
C ILE A 128 -5.25 5.43 -17.68
N PHE A 129 -3.99 5.29 -17.29
CA PHE A 129 -3.56 4.17 -16.44
C PHE A 129 -4.13 4.20 -15.01
N MET A 130 -4.60 5.35 -14.51
CA MET A 130 -5.30 5.45 -13.22
C MET A 130 -6.77 5.03 -13.30
N LEU A 131 -7.41 5.12 -14.47
CA LEU A 131 -8.82 4.74 -14.66
C LEU A 131 -9.16 3.33 -14.13
N PRO A 132 -8.38 2.26 -14.44
CA PRO A 132 -8.72 0.92 -13.94
C PRO A 132 -8.68 0.80 -12.41
N TRP A 133 -7.98 1.69 -11.70
CA TRP A 133 -7.98 1.70 -10.23
C TRP A 133 -9.22 2.40 -9.65
N ILE A 134 -9.81 3.33 -10.39
CA ILE A 134 -11.01 4.08 -9.98
C ILE A 134 -12.28 3.29 -10.32
N LEU A 135 -12.24 2.49 -11.40
CA LEU A 135 -13.35 1.64 -11.79
C LEU A 135 -13.50 0.45 -10.82
N PRO A 136 -14.69 0.26 -10.22
CA PRO A 136 -14.90 -0.86 -9.31
C PRO A 136 -14.89 -2.19 -10.08
N THR A 137 -14.29 -3.20 -9.47
CA THR A 137 -13.97 -4.49 -10.10
C THR A 137 -15.18 -5.25 -10.65
N TYR A 138 -16.39 -5.01 -10.14
CA TYR A 138 -17.61 -5.71 -10.58
C TYR A 138 -18.07 -5.33 -11.99
N ILE A 139 -17.55 -4.24 -12.58
CA ILE A 139 -17.89 -3.80 -13.95
C ILE A 139 -16.94 -4.43 -14.99
N ILE A 140 -15.79 -4.94 -14.54
CA ILE A 140 -14.66 -5.35 -15.38
C ILE A 140 -14.58 -6.88 -15.53
N VAL A 141 -15.31 -7.61 -14.67
CA VAL A 141 -15.40 -9.08 -14.69
C VAL A 141 -16.57 -9.54 -15.56
#